data_AF-A0A967ZDH9-F1
#
_entry.id   AF-A0A967ZDH9-F1
#
_cell.length_a   1.000
_cell.length_b   1.000
_cell.length_c   1.000
_cell.angle_alpha   90.00
_cell.angle_beta   90.00
_cell.angle_gamma   90.00
#
_symmetry.space_group_name_H-M   'P 1'
#
loop_
_entity.id
_entity.type
_entity.pdbx_description
1 polymer ?
#
loop_
_entity_poly.entity_id
_entity_poly.type
_entity_poly.pdbx_seq_one_letter_code
_entity_poly.pdbx_strand_id
1 'polypeptide(L)'
;MNRALHLRLFAAAVLAYSWSVQAGAINFDYSNDRPEALRECDALEYSGQRFDADDCYAALRVNGSDPRVRAEAAWSLGDLRAANTQFQEAIDQYPDDPRLRTRWGELFVTTHQD
;
A
#
# COMPACT_ATOMS: atom_id res chain seq x y z
N MET A 1 39.68 -23.81 -29.82
CA MET A 1 38.36 -23.44 -29.24
C MET A 1 38.58 -22.44 -28.11
N ASN A 2 38.21 -21.18 -28.33
CA ASN A 2 38.61 -20.03 -27.49
C ASN A 2 37.80 -19.95 -26.20
N ARG A 3 38.35 -20.47 -25.10
CA ARG A 3 37.82 -20.31 -23.73
C ARG A 3 37.53 -18.85 -23.35
N ALA A 4 38.31 -17.91 -23.90
CA ALA A 4 38.11 -16.48 -23.71
C ALA A 4 36.82 -15.93 -24.35
N LEU A 5 36.32 -16.56 -25.43
CA LEU A 5 35.06 -16.17 -26.08
C LEU A 5 33.85 -16.61 -25.25
N HIS A 6 33.91 -17.82 -24.67
CA HIS A 6 32.88 -18.34 -23.79
C HIS A 6 32.78 -17.57 -22.47
N LEU A 7 33.91 -17.12 -21.90
CA LEU A 7 33.92 -16.29 -20.69
C LEU A 7 33.25 -14.92 -20.90
N ARG A 8 33.48 -14.30 -22.06
CA ARG A 8 32.88 -13.00 -22.42
C ARG A 8 31.37 -13.09 -22.66
N LEU A 9 30.91 -14.16 -23.31
CA LEU A 9 29.48 -14.41 -23.54
C LEU A 9 28.72 -14.69 -22.23
N PHE A 10 29.34 -15.40 -21.28
CA PHE A 10 28.74 -15.63 -19.97
C PHE A 10 28.61 -14.34 -19.14
N ALA A 11 29.63 -13.46 -19.16
CA ALA A 11 29.58 -12.19 -18.44
C ALA A 11 28.48 -11.25 -18.96
N ALA A 12 28.26 -11.22 -20.29
CA ALA A 12 27.18 -10.43 -20.90
C ALA A 12 25.78 -10.95 -20.52
N ALA A 13 25.60 -12.27 -20.41
CA ALA A 13 24.33 -12.87 -20.02
C ALA A 13 23.96 -12.60 -18.55
N VAL A 14 24.94 -12.58 -17.64
CA VAL A 14 24.71 -12.26 -16.21
C VAL A 14 24.36 -10.79 -16.01
N LEU A 15 24.98 -9.88 -16.77
CA LEU A 15 24.66 -8.43 -16.73
C LEU A 15 23.28 -8.10 -17.32
N ALA A 16 22.75 -8.92 -18.24
CA ALA A 16 21.41 -8.75 -18.80
C ALA A 16 20.30 -9.30 -17.87
N TYR A 17 20.63 -10.21 -16.95
CA TYR A 17 19.64 -10.85 -16.07
C TYR A 17 19.33 -10.03 -14.81
N SER A 18 20.11 -9.00 -14.51
CA SER A 18 19.98 -8.16 -13.30
C SER A 18 19.04 -6.96 -13.45
N TRP A 19 18.30 -6.85 -14.55
CA TRP A 19 17.48 -5.66 -14.88
C TRP A 19 15.97 -5.84 -14.64
N SER A 20 15.58 -6.79 -13.79
CA SER A 20 14.18 -6.97 -13.39
C SER A 20 13.99 -6.58 -11.93
N VAL A 21 14.41 -5.37 -11.54
CA VAL A 21 13.92 -4.80 -10.29
C VAL A 21 12.51 -4.29 -10.59
N GLN A 22 11.49 -5.05 -10.21
CA GLN A 22 10.13 -4.53 -10.17
C GLN A 22 10.10 -3.36 -9.19
N ALA A 23 10.10 -2.14 -9.72
CA ALA A 23 9.78 -0.96 -8.95
C ALA A 23 8.28 -0.99 -8.66
N GLY A 24 7.91 -1.32 -7.41
CA GLY A 24 6.54 -1.13 -6.94
C GLY A 24 6.30 0.35 -6.71
N ALA A 25 5.32 0.93 -7.42
CA ALA A 25 4.86 2.28 -7.12
C ALA A 25 4.06 2.25 -5.82
N ILE A 26 4.43 3.08 -4.85
CA ILE A 26 3.62 3.31 -3.65
C ILE A 26 2.41 4.15 -4.09
N ASN A 27 1.20 3.72 -3.74
CA ASN A 27 -0.01 4.49 -4.02
C ASN A 27 -0.23 5.47 -2.86
N PHE A 28 -0.15 6.76 -3.15
CA PHE A 28 -0.36 7.83 -2.18
C PHE A 28 -1.74 8.46 -2.38
N ASP A 29 -2.54 8.48 -1.33
CA ASP A 29 -3.83 9.19 -1.31
C ASP A 29 -3.62 10.69 -1.08
N TYR A 30 -3.59 11.46 -2.18
CA TYR A 30 -3.47 12.93 -2.14
C TYR A 30 -4.81 13.66 -1.96
N SER A 31 -5.88 12.94 -1.60
CA SER A 31 -7.20 13.54 -1.45
C SER A 31 -7.21 14.57 -0.31
N ASN A 32 -7.89 15.70 -0.54
CA ASN A 32 -8.04 16.72 0.49
C ASN A 32 -8.93 16.27 1.65
N ASP A 33 -9.72 15.22 1.45
CA ASP A 33 -10.66 14.65 2.41
C ASP A 33 -10.07 13.46 3.20
N ARG A 34 -8.76 13.20 3.08
CA ARG A 34 -8.01 12.25 3.92
C ARG A 34 -8.21 12.55 5.42
N PRO A 35 -8.69 11.58 6.23
CA PRO A 35 -8.91 11.77 7.66
C PRO A 35 -7.66 12.30 8.37
N GLU A 36 -7.84 13.30 9.25
CA GLU A 36 -6.74 13.98 9.94
C GLU A 36 -5.86 13.00 10.74
N ALA A 37 -6.48 11.99 11.37
CA ALA A 37 -5.77 10.97 12.15
C ALA A 37 -4.71 10.19 11.34
N LEU A 38 -4.83 10.11 10.02
CA LEU A 38 -3.89 9.37 9.16
C LEU A 38 -2.70 10.21 8.70
N ARG A 39 -2.77 11.55 8.83
CA ARG A 39 -1.79 12.48 8.23
C ARG A 39 -0.37 12.28 8.74
N GLU A 40 -0.21 11.93 10.01
CA GLU A 40 1.11 11.64 10.59
C GLU A 40 1.72 10.38 9.98
N CYS A 41 0.94 9.30 9.88
CA CYS A 41 1.40 8.06 9.25
C CYS A 41 1.67 8.25 7.75
N ASP A 42 0.82 9.00 7.05
CA ASP A 42 1.02 9.35 5.64
C ASP A 42 2.33 10.15 5.46
N ALA A 43 2.64 11.09 6.36
CA ALA A 43 3.88 11.88 6.31
C ALA A 43 5.14 11.01 6.52
N LEU A 44 5.09 10.07 7.47
CA LEU A 44 6.18 9.10 7.69
C LEU A 44 6.42 8.26 6.43
N GLU A 45 5.35 7.72 5.84
CA GLU A 45 5.43 6.92 4.61
C GLU A 45 6.00 7.75 3.45
N TYR A 46 5.53 8.99 3.27
CA TYR A 46 6.01 9.89 2.20
C TYR A 46 7.49 10.25 2.36
N SER A 47 7.98 10.32 3.59
CA SER A 47 9.40 10.56 3.89
C SER A 47 10.29 9.32 3.77
N GLY A 48 9.70 8.14 3.55
CA GLY A 48 10.40 6.86 3.45
C GLY A 48 10.70 6.20 4.81
N GLN A 49 10.17 6.73 5.91
CA GLN A 49 10.31 6.16 7.26
C GLN A 49 9.34 4.99 7.46
N ARG A 50 9.55 3.92 6.69
CA ARG A 50 8.60 2.80 6.57
C ARG A 50 8.26 2.10 7.88
N PHE A 51 9.26 1.83 8.73
CA PHE A 51 9.02 1.17 10.01
C PHE A 51 8.16 2.03 10.94
N ASP A 52 8.44 3.34 11.00
CA ASP A 52 7.65 4.26 11.81
C ASP A 52 6.23 4.44 11.25
N ALA A 53 6.09 4.45 9.91
CA ALA A 53 4.79 4.50 9.25
C ALA A 53 3.96 3.24 9.57
N ASP A 54 4.56 2.05 9.47
CA ASP A 54 3.89 0.78 9.79
C ASP A 54 3.45 0.75 11.26
N ASP A 55 4.31 1.18 12.20
CA ASP A 55 3.96 1.27 13.62
C ASP A 55 2.81 2.27 13.86
N CYS A 56 2.82 3.40 13.16
CA CYS A 56 1.77 4.41 13.22
C CYS A 56 0.42 3.86 12.74
N TYR A 57 0.38 3.24 11.56
CA TYR A 57 -0.84 2.61 11.04
C TYR A 57 -1.30 1.46 11.92
N ALA A 58 -0.38 0.65 12.48
CA ALA A 58 -0.74 -0.42 13.39
C ALA A 58 -1.45 0.11 14.64
N ALA A 59 -0.98 1.23 15.19
CA ALA A 59 -1.62 1.90 16.32
C ALA A 59 -3.02 2.41 15.96
N LEU A 60 -3.20 3.04 14.79
CA LEU A 60 -4.51 3.52 14.33
C LEU A 60 -5.49 2.37 14.05
N ARG A 61 -5.01 1.26 13.48
CA ARG A 61 -5.83 0.07 13.22
C ARG A 61 -6.41 -0.51 14.52
N VAL A 62 -5.64 -0.50 15.61
CA VAL A 62 -6.04 -1.09 16.90
C VAL A 62 -6.82 -0.10 17.76
N ASN A 63 -6.38 1.15 17.83
CA ASN A 63 -6.88 2.13 18.80
C ASN A 63 -7.81 3.20 18.18
N GLY A 64 -7.94 3.25 16.86
CA GLY A 64 -8.77 4.22 16.16
C GLY A 64 -10.26 4.03 16.46
N SER A 65 -10.92 5.09 16.93
CA SER A 65 -12.35 5.06 17.23
C SER A 65 -13.24 5.08 15.98
N ASP A 66 -12.77 5.68 14.88
CA ASP A 66 -13.51 5.77 13.62
C ASP A 66 -13.22 4.55 12.72
N PRO A 67 -14.22 3.76 12.31
CA PRO A 67 -14.02 2.60 11.42
C PRO A 67 -13.42 2.99 10.07
N ARG A 68 -13.63 4.21 9.57
CA ARG A 68 -13.02 4.71 8.32
C ARG A 68 -11.51 4.83 8.47
N VAL A 69 -11.03 5.28 9.62
CA VAL A 69 -9.60 5.39 9.94
C VAL A 69 -8.98 3.99 10.08
N ARG A 70 -9.66 3.08 10.80
CA ARG A 70 -9.16 1.69 10.95
C ARG A 70 -9.07 0.95 9.61
N ALA A 71 -10.04 1.17 8.72
CA ALA A 71 -10.04 0.59 7.38
C ALA A 71 -8.85 1.05 6.54
N GLU A 72 -8.63 2.36 6.47
CA GLU A 72 -7.51 2.95 5.75
C GLU A 72 -6.17 2.52 6.35
N ALA A 73 -6.04 2.49 7.68
CA ALA A 73 -4.83 2.02 8.34
C ALA A 73 -4.52 0.55 8.04
N ALA A 74 -5.54 -0.32 8.08
CA ALA A 74 -5.37 -1.73 7.69
C ALA A 74 -4.98 -1.87 6.21
N TRP A 75 -5.52 -1.02 5.34
CA TRP A 75 -5.17 -1.03 3.92
C TRP A 75 -3.73 -0.57 3.68
N SER A 76 -3.27 0.50 4.36
CA SER A 76 -1.88 0.96 4.28
C SER A 76 -0.86 -0.11 4.70
N LEU A 77 -1.22 -0.96 5.67
CA LEU A 77 -0.42 -2.10 6.12
C LEU A 77 -0.45 -3.31 5.17
N GLY A 78 -1.23 -3.24 4.08
CA GLY A 78 -1.42 -4.35 3.15
C GLY A 78 -2.31 -5.48 3.69
N ASP A 79 -2.97 -5.31 4.83
CA ASP A 79 -3.93 -6.28 5.37
C ASP A 79 -5.30 -6.09 4.72
N LEU A 80 -5.39 -6.51 3.45
CA LEU A 80 -6.55 -6.30 2.58
C LEU A 80 -7.82 -6.94 3.17
N ARG A 81 -7.66 -8.04 3.91
CA ARG A 81 -8.78 -8.73 4.56
C ARG A 81 -9.32 -7.92 5.73
N ALA A 82 -8.44 -7.44 6.62
CA ALA A 82 -8.85 -6.56 7.71
C ALA A 82 -9.43 -5.25 7.16
N ALA A 83 -8.81 -4.66 6.14
CA ALA A 83 -9.30 -3.46 5.47
C ALA A 83 -10.73 -3.65 4.96
N ASN A 84 -11.02 -4.74 4.24
CA ASN A 84 -12.35 -5.02 3.74
C ASN A 84 -13.40 -5.14 4.87
N THR A 85 -13.08 -5.85 5.95
CA THR A 85 -13.98 -5.95 7.11
C THR A 85 -14.26 -4.58 7.73
N GLN A 86 -13.25 -3.75 7.88
CA GLN A 86 -13.41 -2.41 8.47
C GLN A 86 -14.16 -1.45 7.52
N PHE A 87 -13.97 -1.56 6.21
CA PHE A 87 -14.76 -0.80 5.23
C PHE A 87 -16.24 -1.20 5.26
N GLN A 88 -16.55 -2.49 5.41
CA GLN A 88 -17.93 -2.97 5.61
C GLN A 88 -18.56 -2.34 6.86
N GLU A 89 -17.86 -2.40 7.99
CA GLU A 89 -18.31 -1.76 9.24
C GLU A 89 -18.52 -0.26 9.07
N ALA A 90 -17.60 0.42 8.38
CA ALA A 90 -17.70 1.85 8.11
C ALA A 90 -18.92 2.18 7.25
N ILE A 91 -19.23 1.39 6.21
CA ILE A 91 -20.38 1.63 5.32
C ILE A 91 -21.70 1.42 6.05
N ASP A 92 -21.76 0.49 7.00
CA ASP A 92 -22.94 0.29 7.83
C ASP A 92 -23.23 1.54 8.71
N GLN A 93 -22.17 2.25 9.14
CA GLN A 93 -22.29 3.47 9.96
C GLN A 93 -22.45 4.75 9.13
N TYR A 94 -21.80 4.82 7.96
CA TYR A 94 -21.74 6.00 7.10
C TYR A 94 -22.18 5.64 5.66
N PRO A 95 -23.43 5.19 5.46
CA PRO A 95 -23.86 4.66 4.16
C PRO A 95 -23.88 5.71 3.05
N ASP A 96 -24.00 7.00 3.40
CA ASP A 96 -24.07 8.10 2.43
C ASP A 96 -22.72 8.80 2.20
N ASP A 97 -21.62 8.31 2.81
CA ASP A 97 -20.28 8.87 2.62
C ASP A 97 -19.72 8.46 1.24
N PRO A 98 -19.65 9.38 0.26
CA PRO A 98 -19.19 9.04 -1.08
C PRO A 98 -17.69 8.72 -1.12
N ARG A 99 -16.89 9.37 -0.27
CA ARG A 99 -15.45 9.11 -0.18
C ARG A 99 -15.23 7.68 0.28
N LEU A 100 -15.94 7.27 1.33
CA LEU A 100 -15.85 5.91 1.85
C LEU A 100 -16.14 4.85 0.77
N ARG A 101 -17.18 5.06 -0.03
CA ARG A 101 -17.54 4.18 -1.15
C ARG A 101 -16.46 4.15 -2.23
N THR A 102 -15.90 5.29 -2.60
CA THR A 102 -14.79 5.37 -3.57
C THR A 102 -13.58 4.59 -3.06
N ARG A 103 -13.15 4.83 -1.83
CA ARG A 103 -11.97 4.18 -1.23
C ARG A 103 -12.15 2.67 -1.11
N TRP A 104 -13.34 2.21 -0.72
CA TRP A 104 -13.62 0.77 -0.69
C TRP A 104 -13.65 0.15 -2.11
N GLY A 105 -14.16 0.87 -3.10
CA GLY A 105 -14.10 0.48 -4.51
C GLY A 105 -12.66 0.34 -5.02
N GLU A 106 -11.78 1.26 -4.64
CA GLU A 106 -10.36 1.21 -5.00
C GLU A 106 -9.66 -0.02 -4.37
N LEU A 107 -9.96 -0.36 -3.12
CA LEU A 107 -9.50 -1.62 -2.50
C LEU A 107 -9.92 -2.85 -3.31
N PHE A 108 -11.16 -2.87 -3.80
CA PHE A 108 -11.66 -3.97 -4.64
C PHE A 108 -10.90 -4.07 -5.96
N VAL A 109 -10.62 -2.94 -6.60
CA VAL A 109 -9.80 -2.88 -7.82
C VAL A 109 -8.39 -3.42 -7.56
N THR A 110 -7.75 -3.05 -6.45
CA THR A 110 -6.42 -3.58 -6.08
C THR A 110 -6.40 -5.09 -5.88
N THR A 111 -7.50 -5.71 -5.46
CA THR A 111 -7.54 -7.14 -5.10
C THR A 111 -8.03 -8.07 -6.20
N HIS A 112 -8.67 -7.54 -7.25
CA HIS A 112 -9.38 -8.34 -8.26
C HIS A 112 -9.01 -7.99 -9.72
N GLN A 113 -7.95 -7.21 -9.95
CA GLN A 113 -7.46 -6.86 -11.30
C GLN A 113 -6.11 -7.48 -11.66
N ASP A 114 -5.63 -8.44 -10.87
CA ASP A 114 -4.41 -9.22 -11.16
C ASP A 114 -4.69 -10.45 -12.04
#